data_AF-A0A4U7DEG4-F1
#
_entry.id   AF-A0A4U7DEG4-F1
#
_cell.length_a   1.000
_cell.length_b   1.000
_cell.length_c   1.000
_cell.angle_alpha   90.00
_cell.angle_beta   90.00
_cell.angle_gamma   90.00
#
_symmetry.space_group_name_H-M   'P 1'
#
loop_
_entity.id
_entity.type
_entity.pdbx_description
1 polymer ?
#
loop_
_entity_poly.entity_id
_entity_poly.type
_entity_poly.pdbx_seq_one_letter_code
_entity_poly.pdbx_strand_id
1 'polypeptide(L)'
;MVVLATKCYVEGDARDRALDGMNSLVANDVGELDVDWRVGVRDDDFVQVDVTGEDAPVARNVLAETWGEVTAHDGGLEAGEAYVGTLESWDDVGITLDAGVDVFVPADELGLGVGSPQQVVERFGLVQHLPMRFVYGGGPDADGDEAGPSRLADAERDRLYDWRRGDGRVNVNSATRGETRATVNRAGHAQDIVTVERLGLLEQSIVCAEGTDPPGLLAAIGSYLPAEMRCVV
;
A
#
# COMPACT_ATOMS: atom_id res chain seq x y z
N MET A 1 17.16 7.36 -10.63
CA MET A 1 15.70 7.32 -10.38
C MET A 1 15.39 6.08 -9.57
N VAL A 2 14.36 6.13 -8.72
CA VAL A 2 13.74 4.97 -8.07
C VAL A 2 12.23 5.13 -8.22
N VAL A 3 11.53 4.06 -8.55
CA VAL A 3 10.05 4.07 -8.66
C VAL A 3 9.51 3.40 -7.41
N LEU A 4 8.84 4.16 -6.57
CA LEU A 4 8.36 3.69 -5.28
C LEU A 4 7.11 2.82 -5.47
N ALA A 5 6.96 1.78 -4.65
CA ALA A 5 5.76 0.93 -4.66
C ALA A 5 4.56 1.59 -3.95
N THR A 6 4.29 2.84 -4.33
CA THR A 6 3.14 3.62 -3.89
C THR A 6 2.65 4.53 -5.01
N LYS A 7 1.34 4.78 -5.05
CA LYS A 7 0.70 5.54 -6.13
C LYS A 7 0.15 6.88 -5.66
N CYS A 8 0.07 7.82 -6.59
CA CYS A 8 -0.61 9.09 -6.44
C CYS A 8 -1.69 9.22 -7.53
N TYR A 9 -2.81 8.54 -7.31
CA TYR A 9 -3.93 8.40 -8.26
C TYR A 9 -5.05 9.45 -8.07
N VAL A 10 -4.87 10.39 -7.14
CA VAL A 10 -5.80 11.52 -6.95
C VAL A 10 -5.39 12.70 -7.83
N GLU A 11 -6.35 13.53 -8.21
CA GLU A 11 -6.16 14.68 -9.11
C GLU A 11 -6.35 16.03 -8.41
N GLY A 12 -5.99 17.12 -9.11
CA GLY A 12 -6.19 18.50 -8.66
C GLY A 12 -5.52 18.83 -7.33
N ASP A 13 -6.21 19.63 -6.50
CA ASP A 13 -5.70 20.07 -5.19
C ASP A 13 -5.34 18.90 -4.24
N ALA A 14 -5.96 17.73 -4.41
CA ALA A 14 -5.63 16.55 -3.62
C ALA A 14 -4.26 15.98 -4.02
N ARG A 15 -3.94 16.00 -5.33
CA ARG A 15 -2.64 15.59 -5.87
C ARG A 15 -1.52 16.47 -5.35
N ASP A 16 -1.71 17.79 -5.43
CA ASP A 16 -0.69 18.74 -4.98
C ASP A 16 -0.35 18.54 -3.50
N ARG A 17 -1.37 18.37 -2.66
CA ARG A 17 -1.18 18.09 -1.22
C ARG A 17 -0.53 16.73 -0.97
N ALA A 18 -0.86 15.71 -1.75
CA ALA A 18 -0.23 14.39 -1.66
C ALA A 18 1.26 14.48 -2.02
N LEU A 19 1.62 15.21 -3.07
CA LEU A 19 3.00 15.40 -3.51
C LEU A 19 3.82 16.30 -2.59
N ASP A 20 3.23 17.32 -1.98
CA ASP A 20 3.86 18.09 -0.91
C ASP A 20 4.16 17.20 0.31
N GLY A 21 3.20 16.35 0.67
CA GLY A 21 3.37 15.34 1.69
C GLY A 21 4.49 14.37 1.34
N MET A 22 4.52 13.87 0.10
CA MET A 22 5.56 12.96 -0.39
C MET A 22 6.95 13.59 -0.34
N ASN A 23 7.09 14.86 -0.78
CA ASN A 23 8.36 15.58 -0.70
C ASN A 23 8.87 15.66 0.75
N SER A 24 7.97 15.92 1.71
CA SER A 24 8.32 15.93 3.13
C SER A 24 8.78 14.56 3.63
N LEU A 25 8.24 13.47 3.08
CA LEU A 25 8.62 12.12 3.45
C LEU A 25 9.97 11.73 2.88
N VAL A 26 10.21 11.99 1.59
CA VAL A 26 11.54 11.80 0.98
C VAL A 26 12.58 12.62 1.74
N ALA A 27 12.26 13.87 2.11
CA ALA A 27 13.16 14.71 2.90
C ALA A 27 13.53 14.10 4.26
N ASN A 28 12.60 13.41 4.94
CA ASN A 28 12.89 12.73 6.20
C ASN A 28 13.81 11.52 6.01
N ASP A 29 13.66 10.81 4.89
CA ASP A 29 14.40 9.57 4.61
C ASP A 29 15.83 9.86 4.12
N VAL A 30 16.02 10.89 3.28
CA VAL A 30 17.29 11.14 2.59
C VAL A 30 17.85 12.55 2.76
N GLY A 31 17.18 13.44 3.49
CA GLY A 31 17.59 14.85 3.60
C GLY A 31 18.89 15.12 4.36
N GLU A 32 19.44 14.11 5.05
CA GLU A 32 20.75 14.19 5.69
C GLU A 32 21.91 13.69 4.78
N LEU A 33 21.58 13.17 3.59
CA LEU A 33 22.56 12.69 2.60
C LEU A 33 22.95 13.81 1.64
N ASP A 34 24.14 13.70 1.04
CA ASP A 34 24.63 14.67 0.04
C ASP A 34 23.97 14.44 -1.33
N VAL A 35 22.66 14.72 -1.40
CA VAL A 35 21.80 14.52 -2.58
C VAL A 35 20.80 15.66 -2.80
N ASP A 36 20.48 15.87 -4.07
CA ASP A 36 19.28 16.57 -4.52
C ASP A 36 18.25 15.55 -5.01
N TRP A 37 16.97 15.80 -4.79
CA TRP A 37 15.89 14.96 -5.29
C TRP A 37 14.75 15.74 -5.94
N ARG A 38 14.01 15.07 -6.82
CA ARG A 38 12.75 15.54 -7.38
C ARG A 38 11.73 14.42 -7.34
N VAL A 39 10.59 14.67 -6.69
CA VAL A 39 9.43 13.78 -6.71
C VAL A 39 8.59 14.05 -7.95
N GLY A 40 8.18 12.99 -8.64
CA GLY A 40 7.25 13.02 -9.76
C GLY A 40 6.25 11.88 -9.68
N VAL A 41 5.28 11.88 -10.61
CA VAL A 41 4.31 10.80 -10.79
C VAL A 41 4.39 10.36 -12.25
N ARG A 42 4.46 9.06 -12.47
CA ARG A 42 4.45 8.44 -13.79
C ARG A 42 3.04 8.39 -14.38
N ASP A 43 2.94 7.99 -15.64
CA ASP A 43 1.65 7.85 -16.33
C ASP A 43 0.79 6.70 -15.79
N ASP A 44 1.38 5.77 -15.03
CA ASP A 44 0.73 4.65 -14.33
C ASP A 44 0.47 4.97 -12.83
N ASP A 45 0.51 6.26 -12.47
CA ASP A 45 0.31 6.82 -11.14
C ASP A 45 1.39 6.46 -10.10
N PHE A 46 2.41 5.67 -10.42
CA PHE A 46 3.49 5.40 -9.48
C PHE A 46 4.31 6.65 -9.19
N VAL A 47 4.66 6.82 -7.91
CA VAL A 47 5.55 7.90 -7.49
C VAL A 47 6.98 7.53 -7.87
N GLN A 48 7.67 8.44 -8.54
CA GLN A 48 9.09 8.30 -8.86
C GLN A 48 9.91 9.39 -8.17
N VAL A 49 11.14 9.04 -7.79
CA VAL A 49 12.10 9.99 -7.21
C VAL A 49 13.37 9.98 -8.04
N ASP A 50 13.64 11.10 -8.70
CA ASP A 50 14.92 11.37 -9.33
C ASP A 50 15.90 11.86 -8.28
N VAL A 51 17.00 11.12 -8.07
CA VAL A 51 18.02 11.45 -7.07
C VAL A 51 19.38 11.61 -7.75
N THR A 52 20.04 12.74 -7.47
CA THR A 52 21.38 13.11 -7.97
C THR A 52 22.26 13.56 -6.83
N GLY A 53 23.59 13.37 -6.92
CA GLY A 53 24.52 13.72 -5.86
C GLY A 53 25.53 12.61 -5.57
N GLU A 54 26.36 12.81 -4.55
CA GLU A 54 27.40 11.85 -4.14
C GLU A 54 26.77 10.61 -3.52
N ASP A 55 25.77 10.80 -2.66
CA ASP A 55 25.08 9.72 -1.95
C ASP A 55 23.87 9.16 -2.72
N ALA A 56 23.72 9.48 -4.00
CA ALA A 56 22.54 9.10 -4.78
C ALA A 56 22.24 7.58 -4.80
N PRO A 57 23.23 6.66 -4.83
CA PRO A 57 22.96 5.23 -4.68
C PRO A 57 22.40 4.86 -3.30
N VAL A 58 22.93 5.45 -2.22
CA VAL A 58 22.47 5.20 -0.84
C VAL A 58 21.04 5.69 -0.66
N ALA A 59 20.76 6.91 -1.11
CA ALA A 59 19.43 7.50 -1.06
C ALA A 59 18.37 6.66 -1.80
N ARG A 60 18.71 6.12 -2.98
CA ARG A 60 17.80 5.22 -3.71
C ARG A 60 17.51 3.93 -2.94
N ASN A 61 18.52 3.33 -2.33
CA ASN A 61 18.35 2.11 -1.53
C ASN A 61 17.47 2.37 -0.30
N VAL A 62 17.68 3.47 0.43
CA VAL A 62 16.85 3.85 1.58
C VAL A 62 15.38 4.01 1.17
N LEU A 63 15.13 4.68 0.05
CA LEU A 63 13.77 4.88 -0.48
C LEU A 63 13.13 3.54 -0.90
N ALA A 64 13.88 2.68 -1.60
CA ALA A 64 13.42 1.35 -2.01
C ALA A 64 13.10 0.45 -0.80
N GLU A 65 13.93 0.47 0.24
CA GLU A 65 13.67 -0.29 1.48
C GLU A 65 12.44 0.23 2.23
N THR A 66 12.25 1.55 2.26
CA THR A 66 11.16 2.20 3.01
C THR A 66 9.82 2.04 2.33
N TRP A 67 9.77 2.19 1.01
CA TRP A 67 8.53 2.25 0.24
C TRP A 67 8.27 1.02 -0.63
N GLY A 68 9.26 0.13 -0.77
CA GLY A 68 9.29 -0.83 -1.87
C GLY A 68 9.69 -0.16 -3.19
N GLU A 69 10.12 -0.97 -4.14
CA GLU A 69 10.50 -0.53 -5.50
C GLU A 69 9.71 -1.30 -6.55
N VAL A 70 9.26 -0.59 -7.58
CA VAL A 70 8.60 -1.16 -8.76
C VAL A 70 9.65 -1.46 -9.82
N THR A 71 10.10 -2.71 -9.86
CA THR A 71 11.25 -3.17 -10.69
C THR A 71 10.87 -3.65 -12.08
N ALA A 72 9.57 -3.86 -12.36
CA ALA A 72 9.13 -4.52 -13.59
C ALA A 72 9.56 -3.80 -14.90
N HIS A 73 9.87 -2.50 -14.84
CA HIS A 73 10.31 -1.74 -16.01
C HIS A 73 11.83 -1.80 -16.28
N ASP A 74 12.65 -2.11 -15.27
CA ASP A 74 14.11 -2.03 -15.36
C ASP A 74 14.82 -3.41 -15.43
N GLY A 75 14.06 -4.49 -15.27
CA GLY A 75 14.57 -5.86 -15.40
C GLY A 75 13.51 -6.96 -15.56
N GLY A 76 12.23 -6.61 -15.37
CA GLY A 76 11.15 -7.59 -15.24
C GLY A 76 11.05 -8.15 -13.82
N LEU A 77 10.06 -9.01 -13.60
CA LEU A 77 9.89 -9.72 -12.34
C LEU A 77 10.50 -11.12 -12.47
N GLU A 78 11.30 -11.52 -11.49
CA GLU A 78 11.93 -12.84 -11.43
C GLU A 78 11.06 -13.81 -10.62
N ALA A 79 10.88 -15.03 -11.14
CA ALA A 79 10.07 -16.03 -10.47
C ALA A 79 10.69 -16.44 -9.12
N GLY A 80 9.87 -16.54 -8.09
CA GLY A 80 10.28 -16.86 -6.72
C GLY A 80 10.76 -15.66 -5.90
N GLU A 81 10.95 -14.48 -6.51
CA GLU A 81 11.31 -13.26 -5.79
C GLU A 81 10.08 -12.53 -5.24
N ALA A 82 10.30 -11.75 -4.18
CA ALA A 82 9.25 -11.00 -3.49
C ALA A 82 9.27 -9.53 -3.90
N TYR A 83 8.09 -9.02 -4.24
CA TYR A 83 7.88 -7.63 -4.68
C TYR A 83 6.69 -7.01 -3.94
N VAL A 84 6.51 -5.69 -4.12
CA VAL A 84 5.33 -4.96 -3.64
C VAL A 84 4.50 -4.56 -4.86
N GLY A 85 3.21 -4.89 -4.82
CA GLY A 85 2.23 -4.46 -5.82
C GLY A 85 1.08 -3.72 -5.17
N THR A 86 0.38 -2.92 -5.95
CA THR A 86 -0.77 -2.13 -5.53
C THR A 86 -2.05 -2.90 -5.84
N LEU A 87 -2.91 -3.15 -4.86
CA LEU A 87 -4.20 -3.82 -5.09
C LEU A 87 -5.05 -3.02 -6.08
N GLU A 88 -5.25 -3.58 -7.27
CA GLU A 88 -5.93 -2.91 -8.38
C GLU A 88 -7.35 -3.43 -8.57
N SER A 89 -7.55 -4.75 -8.46
CA SER A 89 -8.85 -5.37 -8.60
C SER A 89 -8.92 -6.73 -7.93
N TRP A 90 -10.14 -7.23 -7.75
CA TRP A 90 -10.41 -8.59 -7.31
C TRP A 90 -11.74 -9.07 -7.87
N ASP A 91 -11.86 -10.38 -8.04
CA ASP A 91 -13.09 -11.02 -8.52
C ASP A 91 -13.31 -12.37 -7.81
N ASP A 92 -14.09 -13.27 -8.40
CA ASP A 92 -14.34 -14.58 -7.81
C ASP A 92 -13.15 -15.56 -7.93
N VAL A 93 -12.15 -15.26 -8.78
CA VAL A 93 -11.02 -16.15 -9.08
C VAL A 93 -9.69 -15.69 -8.49
N GLY A 94 -9.53 -14.42 -8.15
CA GLY A 94 -8.33 -13.93 -7.48
C GLY A 94 -8.29 -12.42 -7.26
N ILE A 95 -7.08 -11.90 -7.08
CA ILE A 95 -6.79 -10.47 -7.01
C ILE A 95 -5.71 -10.11 -8.05
N THR A 96 -5.74 -8.88 -8.53
CA THR A 96 -4.69 -8.30 -9.38
C THR A 96 -3.95 -7.24 -8.61
N LEU A 97 -2.63 -7.35 -8.59
CA LEU A 97 -1.70 -6.37 -8.05
C LEU A 97 -0.97 -5.70 -9.20
N ASP A 98 -0.99 -4.37 -9.25
CA ASP A 98 -0.16 -3.62 -10.18
C ASP A 98 1.25 -3.44 -9.58
N ALA A 99 2.25 -4.00 -10.23
CA ALA A 99 3.67 -3.85 -9.90
C ALA A 99 4.46 -3.24 -11.08
N GLY A 100 3.86 -2.29 -11.81
CA GLY A 100 4.34 -1.79 -13.11
C GLY A 100 3.94 -2.71 -14.28
N VAL A 101 3.45 -3.90 -13.94
CA VAL A 101 2.77 -4.88 -14.78
C VAL A 101 1.70 -5.54 -13.92
N ASP A 102 0.62 -6.01 -14.54
CA ASP A 102 -0.46 -6.72 -13.84
C ASP A 102 0.05 -8.09 -13.34
N VAL A 103 -0.03 -8.30 -12.04
CA VAL A 103 0.28 -9.59 -11.41
C VAL A 103 -0.99 -10.17 -10.80
N PHE A 104 -1.45 -11.28 -11.37
CA PHE A 104 -2.60 -12.00 -10.87
C PHE A 104 -2.21 -13.01 -9.78
N VAL A 105 -2.87 -12.93 -8.63
CA VAL A 105 -2.76 -13.88 -7.52
C VAL A 105 -4.07 -14.67 -7.42
N PRO A 106 -4.07 -15.98 -7.76
CA PRO A 106 -5.27 -16.82 -7.67
C PRO A 106 -5.82 -16.92 -6.25
N ALA A 107 -7.13 -17.18 -6.14
CA ALA A 107 -7.83 -17.33 -4.85
C ALA A 107 -7.15 -18.33 -3.91
N ASP A 108 -6.74 -19.49 -4.44
CA ASP A 108 -6.07 -20.55 -3.67
C ASP A 108 -4.67 -20.14 -3.17
N GLU A 109 -4.06 -19.13 -3.80
CA GLU A 109 -2.75 -18.59 -3.46
C GLU A 109 -2.79 -17.35 -2.57
N LEU A 110 -3.98 -16.89 -2.17
CA LEU A 110 -4.11 -15.82 -1.18
C LEU A 110 -3.55 -16.29 0.18
N GLY A 111 -3.80 -17.53 0.57
CA GLY A 111 -3.34 -18.09 1.86
C GLY A 111 -3.95 -17.40 3.09
N LEU A 112 -5.06 -16.69 2.91
CA LEU A 112 -5.74 -15.89 3.94
C LEU A 112 -6.97 -16.60 4.53
N GLY A 113 -7.01 -17.94 4.43
CA GLY A 113 -8.09 -18.79 4.93
C GLY A 113 -9.25 -18.94 3.94
N VAL A 114 -10.30 -19.65 4.36
CA VAL A 114 -11.44 -19.97 3.47
C VAL A 114 -12.26 -18.74 3.09
N GLY A 115 -12.86 -18.78 1.90
CA GLY A 115 -13.78 -17.77 1.36
C GLY A 115 -13.43 -17.38 -0.08
N SER A 116 -14.36 -16.74 -0.79
CA SER A 116 -14.06 -16.11 -2.08
C SER A 116 -13.10 -14.91 -1.89
N PRO A 117 -12.37 -14.47 -2.92
CA PRO A 117 -11.49 -13.30 -2.79
C PRO A 117 -12.24 -12.06 -2.28
N GLN A 118 -13.48 -11.82 -2.74
CA GLN A 118 -14.35 -10.76 -2.19
C GLN A 118 -14.54 -10.86 -0.66
N GLN A 119 -14.73 -12.07 -0.13
CA GLN A 119 -14.88 -12.28 1.31
C GLN A 119 -13.55 -12.07 2.05
N VAL A 120 -12.42 -12.38 1.42
CA VAL A 120 -11.08 -12.10 1.96
C VAL A 120 -10.85 -10.58 2.03
N VAL A 121 -11.11 -9.85 0.93
CA VAL A 121 -11.02 -8.39 0.89
C VAL A 121 -11.82 -7.76 2.02
N GLU A 122 -13.06 -8.20 2.23
CA GLU A 122 -13.90 -7.70 3.32
C GLU A 122 -13.35 -8.06 4.71
N ARG A 123 -13.01 -9.33 4.94
CA ARG A 123 -12.57 -9.83 6.26
C ARG A 123 -11.28 -9.17 6.74
N PHE A 124 -10.37 -8.89 5.82
CA PHE A 124 -9.07 -8.26 6.11
C PHE A 124 -9.07 -6.74 5.87
N GLY A 125 -10.22 -6.17 5.53
CA GLY A 125 -10.37 -4.73 5.31
C GLY A 125 -9.46 -4.19 4.22
N LEU A 126 -9.26 -4.93 3.14
CA LEU A 126 -8.39 -4.53 2.03
C LEU A 126 -9.13 -3.46 1.20
N VAL A 127 -8.61 -2.24 1.19
CA VAL A 127 -9.13 -1.14 0.36
C VAL A 127 -8.42 -1.11 -1.00
N GLN A 128 -9.05 -0.55 -2.02
CA GLN A 128 -8.38 -0.29 -3.29
C GLN A 128 -7.08 0.49 -3.08
N HIS A 129 -6.10 0.19 -3.93
CA HIS A 129 -4.75 0.75 -3.92
C HIS A 129 -3.86 0.37 -2.72
N LEU A 130 -4.28 -0.59 -1.89
CA LEU A 130 -3.45 -1.09 -0.80
C LEU A 130 -2.13 -1.71 -1.32
N PRO A 131 -0.96 -1.24 -0.84
CA PRO A 131 0.31 -1.89 -1.16
C PRO A 131 0.43 -3.25 -0.43
N MET A 132 0.64 -4.31 -1.20
CA MET A 132 0.68 -5.70 -0.74
C MET A 132 1.94 -6.40 -1.27
N ARG A 133 2.61 -7.18 -0.41
CA ARG A 133 3.75 -8.01 -0.83
C ARG A 133 3.30 -9.33 -1.44
N PHE A 134 3.90 -9.68 -2.56
CA PHE A 134 3.66 -10.94 -3.26
C PHE A 134 4.98 -11.60 -3.65
N VAL A 135 4.94 -12.91 -3.87
CA VAL A 135 6.01 -13.66 -4.53
C VAL A 135 5.57 -13.90 -5.97
N TYR A 136 6.38 -13.46 -6.93
CA TYR A 136 6.05 -13.62 -8.34
C TYR A 136 6.22 -15.09 -8.75
N GLY A 137 5.21 -15.64 -9.41
CA GLY A 137 5.22 -17.04 -9.84
C GLY A 137 5.87 -17.28 -11.19
N GLY A 138 6.17 -16.23 -11.96
CA GLY A 138 6.53 -16.35 -13.37
C GLY A 138 5.33 -16.05 -14.27
N GLY A 139 5.59 -15.40 -15.40
CA GLY A 139 4.55 -15.03 -16.38
C GLY A 139 4.01 -16.24 -17.14
N PRO A 140 2.95 -16.06 -17.94
CA PRO A 140 2.41 -17.13 -18.79
C PRO A 140 3.43 -17.71 -19.79
N ASP A 141 4.52 -16.98 -20.07
CA ASP A 141 5.61 -17.38 -20.96
C ASP A 141 6.81 -18.02 -20.24
N ALA A 142 6.72 -18.26 -18.91
CA ALA A 142 7.79 -18.91 -18.16
C ALA A 142 7.83 -20.42 -18.46
N ASP A 143 8.93 -20.91 -19.05
CA ASP A 143 9.18 -22.32 -19.33
C ASP A 143 9.93 -23.01 -18.18
N GLY A 144 9.51 -24.20 -17.76
CA GLY A 144 10.24 -25.11 -16.84
C GLY A 144 9.63 -25.29 -15.45
N ASP A 145 10.40 -25.87 -14.51
CA ASP A 145 10.02 -26.12 -13.11
C ASP A 145 9.99 -24.84 -12.23
N GLU A 146 10.32 -23.68 -12.81
CA GLU A 146 10.38 -22.37 -12.15
C GLU A 146 9.07 -21.56 -12.30
N ALA A 147 8.12 -22.01 -13.13
CA ALA A 147 6.84 -21.37 -13.35
C ALA A 147 5.77 -21.93 -12.39
N GLY A 148 5.22 -21.06 -11.54
CA GLY A 148 4.12 -21.34 -10.63
C GLY A 148 3.13 -20.17 -10.59
N PRO A 149 2.01 -20.30 -9.85
CA PRO A 149 1.13 -19.17 -9.65
C PRO A 149 1.78 -18.13 -8.72
N SER A 150 1.56 -16.84 -8.99
CA SER A 150 1.94 -15.80 -8.03
C SER A 150 1.11 -15.93 -6.77
N ARG A 151 1.69 -15.61 -5.63
CA ARG A 151 1.07 -15.77 -4.31
C ARG A 151 1.33 -14.59 -3.41
N LEU A 152 0.49 -14.36 -2.40
CA LEU A 152 0.86 -13.41 -1.35
C LEU A 152 2.11 -13.89 -0.61
N ALA A 153 3.02 -12.95 -0.33
CA ALA A 153 4.23 -13.24 0.43
C ALA A 153 3.85 -13.64 1.86
N ASP A 154 4.63 -14.53 2.48
CA ASP A 154 4.31 -15.03 3.82
C ASP A 154 4.32 -13.90 4.87
N ALA A 155 5.24 -12.93 4.72
CA ALA A 155 5.25 -11.71 5.54
C ALA A 155 3.99 -10.84 5.35
N GLU A 156 3.36 -10.83 4.17
CA GLU A 156 2.10 -10.12 3.96
C GLU A 156 0.94 -10.85 4.63
N ARG A 157 0.89 -12.18 4.49
CA ARG A 157 -0.11 -13.01 5.16
C ARG A 157 -0.04 -12.83 6.67
N ASP A 158 1.17 -12.88 7.23
CA ASP A 158 1.41 -12.67 8.66
C ASP A 158 0.93 -11.29 9.11
N ARG A 159 1.31 -10.22 8.39
CA ARG A 159 0.85 -8.85 8.63
C ARG A 159 -0.68 -8.76 8.65
N LEU A 160 -1.36 -9.36 7.68
CA LEU A 160 -2.81 -9.32 7.57
C LEU A 160 -3.50 -10.16 8.67
N TYR A 161 -2.94 -11.30 9.06
CA TYR A 161 -3.45 -12.04 10.22
C TYR A 161 -3.22 -11.29 11.53
N ASP A 162 -2.13 -10.54 11.68
CA ASP A 162 -1.89 -9.71 12.86
C ASP A 162 -2.92 -8.59 12.98
N TRP A 163 -3.39 -8.02 11.86
CA TRP A 163 -4.50 -7.07 11.87
C TRP A 163 -5.77 -7.65 12.49
N ARG A 164 -6.02 -8.95 12.28
CA ARG A 164 -7.18 -9.67 12.84
C ARG A 164 -7.02 -10.01 14.32
N ARG A 165 -5.80 -9.93 14.87
CA ARG A 165 -5.51 -10.26 16.29
C ARG A 165 -5.58 -9.04 17.21
N GLY A 166 -5.47 -7.83 16.67
CA GLY A 166 -5.54 -6.59 17.44
C GLY A 166 -6.97 -6.14 17.77
N ASP A 167 -7.08 -4.94 18.36
CA ASP A 167 -8.37 -4.33 18.79
C ASP A 167 -9.22 -3.77 17.63
N GLY A 168 -8.96 -4.23 16.40
CA GLY A 168 -9.63 -3.76 15.19
C GLY A 168 -9.00 -2.51 14.56
N ARG A 169 -9.37 -2.27 13.31
CA ARG A 169 -8.75 -1.24 12.45
C ARG A 169 -9.76 -0.69 11.45
N VAL A 170 -9.56 0.54 10.98
CA VAL A 170 -10.26 1.10 9.81
C VAL A 170 -9.21 1.48 8.77
N ASN A 171 -9.18 0.75 7.67
CA ASN A 171 -8.33 1.06 6.52
C ASN A 171 -9.05 2.05 5.61
N VAL A 172 -8.32 3.05 5.12
CA VAL A 172 -8.83 4.17 4.32
C VAL A 172 -7.88 4.39 3.16
N ASN A 173 -8.40 4.56 1.94
CA ASN A 173 -7.59 4.98 0.80
C ASN A 173 -7.83 6.46 0.45
N SER A 174 -7.13 6.97 -0.56
CA SER A 174 -7.37 8.29 -1.17
C SER A 174 -7.21 9.48 -0.21
N ALA A 175 -6.55 9.27 0.93
CA ALA A 175 -6.36 10.28 1.96
C ALA A 175 -4.97 10.18 2.56
N THR A 176 -4.28 11.31 2.70
CA THR A 176 -2.99 11.35 3.38
C THR A 176 -3.17 11.05 4.88
N ARG A 177 -2.11 10.55 5.53
CA ARG A 177 -2.09 10.35 7.00
C ARG A 177 -2.56 11.59 7.78
N GLY A 178 -2.16 12.77 7.33
CA GLY A 178 -2.52 14.05 7.95
C GLY A 178 -4.01 14.33 7.86
N GLU A 179 -4.62 14.13 6.69
CA GLU A 179 -6.07 14.26 6.50
C GLU A 179 -6.84 13.26 7.34
N THR A 180 -6.45 11.99 7.31
CA THR A 180 -7.10 10.93 8.09
C THR A 180 -7.05 11.25 9.58
N ARG A 181 -5.89 11.67 10.11
CA ARG A 181 -5.75 12.07 11.51
C ARG A 181 -6.60 13.32 11.83
N ALA A 182 -6.61 14.31 10.95
CA ALA A 182 -7.43 15.51 11.13
C ALA A 182 -8.93 15.20 11.14
N THR A 183 -9.37 14.27 10.28
CA THR A 183 -10.76 13.79 10.23
C THR A 183 -11.15 13.06 11.51
N VAL A 184 -10.35 12.12 12.00
CA VAL A 184 -10.60 11.42 13.28
C VAL A 184 -10.72 12.42 14.43
N ASN A 185 -9.81 13.40 14.49
CA ASN A 185 -9.86 14.45 15.50
C ASN A 185 -11.13 15.31 15.40
N ARG A 186 -11.51 15.70 14.18
CA ARG A 186 -12.72 16.50 13.92
C ARG A 186 -14.00 15.77 14.29
N ALA A 187 -14.03 14.44 14.08
CA ALA A 187 -15.15 13.59 14.46
C ALA A 187 -15.22 13.31 15.98
N GLY A 188 -14.23 13.78 16.77
CA GLY A 188 -14.21 13.60 18.22
C GLY A 188 -13.62 12.26 18.69
N HIS A 189 -13.00 11.49 17.80
CA HIS A 189 -12.53 10.12 18.06
C HIS A 189 -11.02 10.03 18.31
N ALA A 190 -10.38 11.13 18.74
CA ALA A 190 -8.93 11.17 18.96
C ALA A 190 -8.44 10.21 20.06
N GLN A 191 -9.31 9.86 21.02
CA GLN A 191 -9.01 8.94 22.13
C GLN A 191 -9.40 7.49 21.82
N ASP A 192 -10.12 7.25 20.73
CA ASP A 192 -10.60 5.92 20.32
C ASP A 192 -9.60 5.21 19.40
N ILE A 193 -8.44 5.82 19.17
CA ILE A 193 -7.42 5.28 18.27
C ILE A 193 -6.05 5.30 18.96
N VAL A 194 -5.26 4.26 18.73
CA VAL A 194 -3.85 4.23 19.13
C VAL A 194 -3.04 5.15 18.24
N THR A 195 -3.20 4.98 16.92
CA THR A 195 -2.45 5.76 15.92
C THR A 195 -3.12 5.68 14.53
N VAL A 196 -2.63 6.51 13.61
CA VAL A 196 -2.86 6.33 12.17
C VAL A 196 -1.53 5.88 11.56
N GLU A 197 -1.49 4.64 11.11
CA GLU A 197 -0.36 4.05 10.39
C GLU A 197 -0.46 4.38 8.91
N ARG A 198 0.69 4.62 8.27
CA ARG A 198 0.77 4.79 6.83
C ARG A 198 0.98 3.42 6.19
N LEU A 199 0.11 3.04 5.26
CA LEU A 199 0.26 1.83 4.44
C LEU A 199 0.82 2.17 3.06
N GLY A 200 0.42 3.31 2.51
CA GLY A 200 0.90 3.93 1.27
C GLY A 200 0.80 5.46 1.35
N LEU A 201 1.11 6.17 0.26
CA LEU A 201 0.99 7.64 0.24
C LEU A 201 -0.44 8.09 0.58
N LEU A 202 -1.44 7.38 0.05
CA LEU A 202 -2.86 7.66 0.17
C LEU A 202 -3.64 6.60 0.96
N GLU A 203 -2.97 5.51 1.34
CA GLU A 203 -3.55 4.40 2.09
C GLU A 203 -3.11 4.47 3.55
N GLN A 204 -4.08 4.52 4.45
CA GLN A 204 -3.87 4.66 5.88
C GLN A 204 -4.58 3.55 6.63
N SER A 205 -4.08 3.21 7.81
CA SER A 205 -4.80 2.39 8.77
C SER A 205 -4.96 3.12 10.09
N ILE A 206 -6.21 3.28 10.51
CA ILE A 206 -6.56 3.76 11.83
C ILE A 206 -6.58 2.55 12.76
N VAL A 207 -5.59 2.46 13.65
CA VAL A 207 -5.52 1.38 14.64
C VAL A 207 -6.40 1.77 15.82
N CYS A 208 -7.43 0.98 16.07
CA CYS A 208 -8.40 1.25 17.14
C CYS A 208 -7.76 1.04 18.51
N ALA A 209 -8.19 1.82 19.50
CA ALA A 209 -7.87 1.54 20.90
C ALA A 209 -8.78 0.43 21.45
N GLU A 210 -8.33 -0.23 22.54
CA GLU A 210 -9.11 -1.25 23.23
C GLU A 210 -10.55 -0.79 23.50
N GLY A 211 -11.53 -1.62 23.13
CA GLY A 211 -12.96 -1.34 23.32
C GLY A 211 -13.60 -0.41 22.29
N THR A 212 -12.84 0.09 21.31
CA THR A 212 -13.39 0.85 20.18
C THR A 212 -14.07 -0.09 19.19
N ASP A 213 -15.23 0.30 18.68
CA ASP A 213 -15.96 -0.43 17.63
C ASP A 213 -15.55 0.08 16.23
N PRO A 214 -14.80 -0.69 15.41
CA PRO A 214 -14.32 -0.18 14.12
C PRO A 214 -15.46 0.20 13.15
N PRO A 215 -16.55 -0.58 13.00
CA PRO A 215 -17.73 -0.16 12.23
C PRO A 215 -18.34 1.16 12.70
N GLY A 216 -18.46 1.38 14.02
CA GLY A 216 -18.92 2.64 14.60
C GLY A 216 -17.99 3.81 14.28
N LEU A 217 -16.67 3.61 14.38
CA LEU A 217 -15.67 4.61 14.00
C LEU A 217 -15.76 4.94 12.50
N LEU A 218 -15.83 3.92 11.63
CA LEU A 218 -16.01 4.09 10.18
C LEU A 218 -17.26 4.92 9.89
N ALA A 219 -18.40 4.59 10.51
CA ALA A 219 -19.64 5.34 10.32
C ALA A 219 -19.50 6.82 10.75
N ALA A 220 -18.74 7.10 11.81
CA ALA A 220 -18.51 8.45 12.30
C ALA A 220 -17.61 9.28 11.37
N ILE A 221 -16.60 8.68 10.73
CA ILE A 221 -15.64 9.41 9.89
C ILE A 221 -15.96 9.36 8.40
N GLY A 222 -16.74 8.38 7.93
CA GLY A 222 -16.92 8.09 6.50
C GLY A 222 -17.51 9.24 5.69
N SER A 223 -18.34 10.09 6.30
CA SER A 223 -18.92 11.26 5.61
C SER A 223 -17.94 12.41 5.36
N TYR A 224 -16.75 12.38 5.97
CA TYR A 224 -15.77 13.47 5.88
C TYR A 224 -14.70 13.26 4.82
N LEU A 225 -14.51 12.04 4.32
CA LEU A 225 -13.48 11.70 3.34
C LEU A 225 -14.13 11.05 2.12
N PRO A 226 -13.84 11.53 0.89
CA PRO A 226 -14.25 10.86 -0.34
C PRO A 226 -13.34 9.65 -0.60
N ALA A 227 -13.43 8.64 0.26
CA ALA A 227 -12.52 7.50 0.32
C ALA A 227 -13.29 6.18 0.45
N GLU A 228 -12.71 5.09 -0.06
CA GLU A 228 -13.11 3.75 0.35
C GLU A 228 -12.60 3.52 1.78
N MET A 229 -13.47 2.93 2.62
CA MET A 229 -13.10 2.51 3.96
C MET A 229 -13.56 1.10 4.23
N ARG A 230 -12.72 0.31 4.91
CA ARG A 230 -13.10 -1.02 5.39
C ARG A 230 -12.59 -1.28 6.79
N CYS A 231 -13.36 -2.06 7.53
CA CYS A 231 -13.02 -2.44 8.89
C CYS A 231 -12.32 -3.79 8.94
N VAL A 232 -11.37 -3.90 9.86
CA VAL A 232 -10.90 -5.16 10.40
C VAL A 232 -11.46 -5.27 11.81
N VAL A 233 -12.26 -6.30 12.05
CA VAL A 233 -12.95 -6.57 13.33
C VAL A 233 -12.41 -7.81 13.99
#